data_AF-A0A1V8UN11-F1
#
_entry.id   AF-A0A1V8UN11-F1
#
_cell.length_a   1.000
_cell.length_b   1.000
_cell.length_c   1.000
_cell.angle_alpha   90.00
_cell.angle_beta   90.00
_cell.angle_gamma   90.00
#
_symmetry.space_group_name_H-M   'P 1'
#
loop_
_entity.id
_entity.type
_entity.pdbx_description
1 polymer ?
#
loop_
_entity_poly.entity_id
_entity_poly.type
_entity_poly.pdbx_seq_one_letter_code
_entity_poly.pdbx_strand_id
1 'polypeptide(L)'
;MRAGDMPHYHPAVRQLAFHHSCPRNPSPLGPGLVASKISLSYEYFDSKQSPNDTRLDRTALKLLQTVHKHGEGQLTGYEKRVHHDQIIPQKRYQDTYARLKAKYGKQLTTSWVEVTDPVKHVFEDIGIAAFLIELWDDMYHRPVTVNAVLHGDADAASGALDACEDVKEYCNNDATADLAHGGEVQASGSKLRFPGFVDIGCGNGILVYILLSEGYPGFGFDARERKSWPTFPTAIRKHLKQQVLVPEIFRSTVDLAHEGDSSWQNGLFDHGTFIVSNHADELTAWTPLLAYLNHGAFLAIPCCSHDLAGARFRAPESVRKPTDAAREVMIGNTHMSRLPQHDPSTRVKPLADDDDARLTLDQHAARQGTSSADLAVKQAAETGSLKRSLVQKKMASAYSTLCSYLASISESMGYEVETEVLRIPSTRNHSVIGRRRRQHSGSSSDDPDTAEDREAVVQTLIEREMGLSIQSVARDWATRAGKIAQKPGSGH
;
A
#
# COMPACT_ATOMS: atom_id res chain seq x y z
N MET A 1 -41.48 -7.03 -0.56
CA MET A 1 -40.90 -6.13 0.46
C MET A 1 -41.85 -4.97 0.67
N ARG A 2 -42.04 -4.58 1.92
CA ARG A 2 -42.64 -3.30 2.31
C ARG A 2 -41.53 -2.28 2.55
N ALA A 3 -41.87 -0.99 2.58
CA ALA A 3 -40.88 0.07 2.80
C ALA A 3 -40.07 -0.10 4.10
N GLY A 4 -40.68 -0.64 5.16
CA GLY A 4 -40.02 -0.90 6.44
C GLY A 4 -39.03 -2.08 6.45
N ASP A 5 -39.03 -2.92 5.40
CA ASP A 5 -38.10 -4.03 5.26
C ASP A 5 -36.78 -3.59 4.59
N MET A 6 -36.72 -2.36 4.09
CA MET A 6 -35.54 -1.82 3.41
C MET A 6 -34.48 -1.42 4.44
N PRO A 7 -33.20 -1.83 4.26
CA PRO A 7 -32.13 -1.36 5.12
C PRO A 7 -32.07 0.17 5.13
N HIS A 8 -31.85 0.77 6.31
CA HIS A 8 -31.89 2.22 6.51
C HIS A 8 -30.96 3.03 5.58
N TYR A 9 -29.91 2.41 5.04
CA TYR A 9 -28.95 3.01 4.10
C TYR A 9 -29.42 2.97 2.64
N HIS A 10 -30.42 2.18 2.27
CA HIS A 10 -31.02 2.20 0.94
C HIS A 10 -32.19 3.19 0.85
N PRO A 11 -32.42 3.81 -0.33
CA PRO A 11 -33.62 4.59 -0.58
C PRO A 11 -34.86 3.68 -0.51
N ALA A 12 -35.93 4.14 0.16
CA ALA A 12 -37.18 3.40 0.31
C ALA A 12 -38.05 3.51 -0.97
N VAL A 13 -37.54 2.95 -2.07
CA VAL A 13 -38.20 2.87 -3.38
C VAL A 13 -38.40 1.40 -3.75
N ARG A 14 -39.54 1.10 -4.37
CA ARG A 14 -39.89 -0.24 -4.84
C ARG A 14 -39.03 -0.66 -6.03
N GLN A 15 -38.77 0.28 -6.95
CA GLN A 15 -37.92 0.06 -8.12
C GLN A 15 -37.11 1.31 -8.47
N LEU A 16 -35.97 1.08 -9.14
CA LEU A 16 -35.11 2.10 -9.75
C LEU A 16 -34.80 1.65 -11.17
N ALA A 17 -34.98 2.53 -12.15
CA ALA A 17 -34.67 2.25 -13.55
C ALA A 17 -33.84 3.38 -14.17
N PHE A 18 -32.84 2.99 -14.98
CA PHE A 18 -32.15 3.88 -15.91
C PHE A 18 -32.73 3.69 -17.30
N HIS A 19 -33.19 4.78 -17.92
CA HIS A 19 -33.69 4.78 -19.27
C HIS A 19 -32.72 5.56 -20.16
N HIS A 20 -32.19 4.90 -21.18
CA HIS A 20 -31.36 5.55 -22.20
C HIS A 20 -32.12 5.58 -23.52
N SER A 21 -32.46 6.79 -23.98
CA SER A 21 -33.06 7.00 -25.29
C SER A 21 -32.04 7.62 -26.23
N CYS A 22 -31.60 6.83 -27.20
CA CYS A 22 -30.86 7.28 -28.36
C CYS A 22 -31.82 7.43 -29.54
N PRO A 23 -31.93 8.61 -30.18
CA PRO A 23 -32.70 8.76 -31.41
C PRO A 23 -32.11 7.86 -32.50
N ARG A 24 -32.93 6.99 -33.10
CA ARG A 24 -32.47 6.01 -34.11
C ARG A 24 -32.15 6.60 -35.49
N ASN A 25 -32.37 7.89 -35.72
CA ASN A 25 -32.07 8.55 -37.00
C ASN A 25 -31.42 9.92 -36.77
N PRO A 26 -30.14 10.13 -37.16
CA PRO A 26 -29.66 11.48 -37.42
C PRO A 26 -30.50 12.04 -38.58
N SER A 27 -31.05 13.25 -38.41
CA SER A 27 -31.83 13.91 -39.46
C SER A 27 -31.05 13.96 -40.78
N PRO A 28 -31.67 13.80 -41.96
CA PRO A 28 -31.01 13.95 -43.27
C PRO A 28 -30.49 15.38 -43.54
N LEU A 29 -30.75 16.34 -42.65
CA LEU A 29 -30.51 17.78 -42.82
C LEU A 29 -29.21 18.30 -42.14
N GLY A 30 -28.25 17.43 -41.83
CA GLY A 30 -26.91 17.82 -41.37
C GLY A 30 -26.63 17.52 -39.89
N PRO A 31 -25.37 17.68 -39.44
CA PRO A 31 -24.90 17.20 -38.14
C PRO A 31 -25.38 18.09 -36.99
N GLY A 32 -26.67 18.02 -36.67
CA GLY A 32 -27.18 18.38 -35.35
C GLY A 32 -26.98 17.18 -34.43
N LEU A 33 -26.02 17.25 -33.50
CA LEU A 33 -25.85 16.28 -32.42
C LEU A 33 -27.15 16.17 -31.63
N VAL A 34 -28.03 15.22 -31.97
CA VAL A 34 -29.21 14.95 -31.16
C VAL A 34 -28.72 14.26 -29.90
N ALA A 35 -28.65 15.02 -28.80
CA ALA A 35 -28.11 14.54 -27.54
C ALA A 35 -28.89 13.30 -27.07
N SER A 36 -28.18 12.18 -26.90
CA SER A 36 -28.71 11.00 -26.23
C SER A 36 -29.17 11.37 -24.83
N LYS A 37 -30.39 10.99 -24.45
CA LYS A 37 -30.95 11.31 -23.13
C LYS A 37 -30.86 10.09 -22.22
N ILE A 38 -30.26 10.27 -21.06
CA ILE A 38 -30.33 9.32 -19.95
C ILE A 38 -31.28 9.90 -18.90
N SER A 39 -32.22 9.10 -18.43
CA SER A 39 -33.18 9.46 -17.40
C SER A 39 -33.19 8.40 -16.30
N LEU A 40 -33.47 8.82 -15.08
CA LEU A 40 -33.60 7.95 -13.92
C LEU A 40 -35.02 8.03 -13.41
N SER A 41 -35.63 6.89 -13.11
CA SER A 41 -37.01 6.80 -12.64
C SER A 41 -37.08 5.94 -11.37
N TYR A 42 -37.87 6.39 -10.40
CA TYR A 42 -38.19 5.64 -9.19
C TYR A 42 -39.65 5.19 -9.21
N GLU A 43 -39.89 3.96 -8.76
CA GLU A 43 -41.22 3.52 -8.36
C GLU A 43 -41.28 3.52 -6.84
N TYR A 44 -42.23 4.25 -6.25
CA TYR A 44 -42.40 4.36 -4.79
C TYR A 44 -43.16 3.16 -4.23
N PHE A 45 -42.98 2.86 -2.93
CA PHE A 45 -43.79 1.84 -2.25
C PHE A 45 -45.21 2.33 -1.96
N ASP A 46 -45.38 3.63 -1.71
CA ASP A 46 -46.68 4.29 -1.56
C ASP A 46 -46.80 5.41 -2.60
N SER A 47 -47.87 5.36 -3.39
CA SER A 47 -48.27 6.42 -4.33
C SER A 47 -48.45 7.81 -3.70
N LYS A 48 -48.59 7.89 -2.36
CA LYS A 48 -48.70 9.15 -1.59
C LYS A 48 -47.35 9.68 -1.09
N GLN A 49 -46.26 8.94 -1.29
CA GLN A 49 -44.92 9.38 -0.89
C GLN A 49 -44.58 10.66 -1.67
N SER A 50 -44.26 11.75 -0.95
CA SER A 50 -44.09 13.05 -1.59
C SER A 50 -42.84 13.05 -2.50
N PRO A 51 -42.92 13.61 -3.72
CA PRO A 51 -41.78 13.74 -4.63
C PRO A 51 -40.61 14.58 -4.07
N ASN A 52 -40.83 15.35 -3.00
CA ASN A 52 -39.86 16.27 -2.42
C ASN A 52 -38.96 15.62 -1.35
N ASP A 53 -38.69 14.32 -1.45
CA ASP A 53 -37.68 13.69 -0.62
C ASP A 53 -36.28 14.12 -1.09
N THR A 54 -35.74 15.16 -0.45
CA THR A 54 -34.38 15.69 -0.70
C THR A 54 -33.28 14.62 -0.66
N ARG A 55 -33.51 13.45 -0.05
CA ARG A 55 -32.57 12.32 -0.08
C ARG A 55 -32.61 11.58 -1.41
N LEU A 56 -33.79 11.37 -1.98
CA LEU A 56 -33.96 10.69 -3.28
C LEU A 56 -33.47 11.55 -4.43
N ASP A 57 -33.71 12.86 -4.38
CA ASP A 57 -33.18 13.81 -5.36
C ASP A 57 -31.65 13.83 -5.37
N ARG A 58 -31.02 13.92 -4.19
CA ARG A 58 -29.56 13.82 -4.06
C ARG A 58 -29.02 12.49 -4.57
N THR A 59 -29.74 11.40 -4.31
CA THR A 59 -29.35 10.06 -4.78
C THR A 59 -29.45 9.97 -6.32
N ALA A 60 -30.56 10.43 -6.90
CA ALA A 60 -30.78 10.45 -8.35
C ALA A 60 -29.72 11.31 -9.06
N LEU A 61 -29.48 12.52 -8.55
CA LEU A 61 -28.47 13.42 -9.07
C LEU A 61 -27.08 12.77 -9.01
N LYS A 62 -26.72 12.14 -7.89
CA LYS A 62 -25.41 11.49 -7.73
C LYS A 62 -25.23 10.30 -8.66
N LEU A 63 -26.29 9.52 -8.90
CA LEU A 63 -26.28 8.43 -9.88
C LEU A 63 -26.10 8.96 -11.31
N LEU A 64 -26.84 10.00 -11.71
CA LEU A 64 -26.71 10.62 -13.03
C LEU A 64 -25.34 11.31 -13.21
N GLN A 65 -24.84 12.01 -12.20
CA GLN A 65 -23.49 12.59 -12.19
C GLN A 65 -22.41 11.53 -12.35
N THR A 66 -22.60 10.34 -11.75
CA THR A 66 -21.68 9.21 -11.89
C THR A 66 -21.68 8.70 -13.34
N VAL A 67 -22.86 8.48 -13.93
CA VAL A 67 -22.98 8.06 -15.33
C VAL A 67 -22.37 9.10 -16.28
N HIS A 68 -22.68 10.38 -16.10
CA HIS A 68 -22.11 11.46 -16.91
C HIS A 68 -20.58 11.52 -16.76
N LYS A 69 -20.05 11.48 -15.53
CA LYS A 69 -18.60 11.46 -15.27
C LYS A 69 -17.90 10.28 -15.94
N HIS A 70 -18.50 9.10 -15.93
CA HIS A 70 -17.95 7.94 -16.61
C HIS A 70 -18.02 8.07 -18.14
N GLY A 71 -19.14 8.56 -18.67
CA GLY A 71 -19.30 8.83 -20.10
C GLY A 71 -18.30 9.86 -20.62
N GLU A 72 -18.22 11.03 -19.97
CA GLU A 72 -17.22 12.07 -20.25
C GLU A 72 -15.80 11.53 -20.10
N GLY A 73 -15.55 10.74 -19.06
CA GLY A 73 -14.27 10.06 -18.87
C GLY A 73 -13.90 9.21 -20.07
N GLN A 74 -14.80 8.34 -20.53
CA GLN A 74 -14.56 7.49 -21.70
C GLN A 74 -14.35 8.31 -22.98
N LEU A 75 -15.18 9.33 -23.23
CA LEU A 75 -15.05 10.22 -24.39
C LEU A 75 -13.72 10.98 -24.40
N THR A 76 -13.24 11.37 -23.22
CA THR A 76 -11.96 12.07 -23.04
C THR A 76 -10.75 11.12 -22.95
N GLY A 77 -10.94 9.81 -23.16
CA GLY A 77 -9.86 8.82 -23.15
C GLY A 77 -9.38 8.45 -21.74
N TYR A 78 -10.28 8.37 -20.75
CA TYR A 78 -9.95 7.94 -19.40
C TYR A 78 -9.40 6.52 -19.40
N GLU A 79 -8.13 6.39 -19.02
CA GLU A 79 -7.49 5.11 -18.71
C GLU A 79 -7.57 4.87 -17.20
N LYS A 80 -7.97 3.66 -16.81
CA LYS A 80 -7.91 3.20 -15.41
C LYS A 80 -6.44 3.16 -15.01
N ARG A 81 -6.08 3.91 -13.96
CA ARG A 81 -4.67 4.05 -13.49
C ARG A 81 -4.33 3.17 -12.31
N VAL A 82 -5.34 2.63 -11.64
CA VAL A 82 -5.19 1.84 -10.42
C VAL A 82 -5.70 0.45 -10.70
N HIS A 83 -4.80 -0.51 -10.70
CA HIS A 83 -5.08 -1.92 -10.86
C HIS A 83 -4.90 -2.57 -9.49
N HIS A 84 -5.94 -3.25 -9.02
CA HIS A 84 -5.89 -4.02 -7.78
C HIS A 84 -5.72 -5.50 -8.15
N ASP A 85 -5.36 -6.32 -7.16
CA ASP A 85 -5.32 -7.78 -7.27
C ASP A 85 -4.37 -8.25 -8.38
N GLN A 86 -3.23 -7.56 -8.50
CA GLN A 86 -2.19 -7.85 -9.49
C GLN A 86 -1.31 -9.02 -9.05
N ILE A 87 -1.04 -9.12 -7.75
CA ILE A 87 -0.19 -10.17 -7.17
C ILE A 87 -1.07 -11.28 -6.59
N ILE A 88 -2.01 -10.91 -5.72
CA ILE A 88 -2.91 -11.86 -5.05
C ILE A 88 -4.33 -11.68 -5.58
N PRO A 89 -5.00 -12.76 -6.07
CA PRO A 89 -6.39 -12.68 -6.52
C PRO A 89 -7.34 -12.22 -5.41
N GLN A 90 -8.30 -11.36 -5.78
CA GLN A 90 -9.26 -10.74 -4.86
C GLN A 90 -9.92 -11.75 -3.91
N LYS A 91 -10.37 -12.89 -4.44
CA LYS A 91 -11.10 -13.90 -3.67
C LYS A 91 -10.22 -14.50 -2.56
N ARG A 92 -8.99 -14.91 -2.90
CA ARG A 92 -8.03 -15.47 -1.93
C ARG A 92 -7.74 -14.49 -0.80
N TYR A 93 -7.46 -13.23 -1.15
CA TYR A 93 -7.27 -12.16 -0.18
C TYR A 93 -8.49 -11.97 0.72
N GLN A 94 -9.70 -11.91 0.14
CA GLN A 94 -10.93 -11.69 0.89
C GLN A 94 -11.26 -12.83 1.85
N ASP A 95 -11.02 -14.08 1.45
CA ASP A 95 -11.25 -15.25 2.28
C ASP A 95 -10.32 -15.22 3.52
N THR A 96 -9.02 -14.95 3.32
CA THR A 96 -8.06 -14.82 4.43
C THR A 96 -8.33 -13.59 5.30
N TYR A 97 -8.63 -12.43 4.70
CA TYR A 97 -9.02 -11.23 5.43
C TYR A 97 -10.26 -11.45 6.30
N ALA A 98 -11.31 -12.10 5.76
CA ALA A 98 -12.52 -12.40 6.51
C ALA A 98 -12.24 -13.33 7.70
N ARG A 99 -11.40 -14.35 7.51
CA ARG A 99 -10.96 -15.27 8.57
C ARG A 99 -10.20 -14.53 9.67
N LEU A 100 -9.20 -13.73 9.32
CA LEU A 100 -8.40 -12.96 10.28
C LEU A 100 -9.26 -11.91 11.00
N LYS A 101 -10.17 -11.24 10.28
CA LYS A 101 -11.12 -10.28 10.86
C LYS A 101 -12.04 -10.93 11.87
N ALA A 102 -12.57 -12.12 11.58
CA ALA A 102 -13.41 -12.87 12.51
C ALA A 102 -12.61 -13.34 13.75
N LYS A 103 -11.36 -13.78 13.57
CA LYS A 103 -10.50 -14.29 14.64
C LYS A 103 -9.97 -13.19 15.56
N TYR A 104 -9.48 -12.09 15.01
CA TYR A 104 -8.74 -11.07 15.76
C TYR A 104 -9.47 -9.73 15.92
N GLY A 105 -10.34 -9.37 14.97
CA GLY A 105 -10.87 -8.02 14.84
C GLY A 105 -11.59 -7.51 16.09
N LYS A 106 -12.55 -8.27 16.62
CA LYS A 106 -13.34 -7.84 17.78
C LYS A 106 -12.47 -7.63 19.03
N GLN A 107 -11.56 -8.57 19.30
CA GLN A 107 -10.67 -8.53 20.46
C GLN A 107 -9.74 -7.32 20.38
N LEU A 108 -8.99 -7.17 19.28
CA LEU A 108 -8.02 -6.10 19.09
C LEU A 108 -8.65 -4.70 19.11
N THR A 109 -9.86 -4.54 18.56
CA THR A 109 -10.59 -3.26 18.61
C THR A 109 -11.06 -2.95 20.03
N THR A 110 -11.50 -3.95 20.81
CA THR A 110 -12.01 -3.75 22.16
C THR A 110 -10.89 -3.50 23.17
N SER A 111 -9.73 -4.13 23.00
CA SER A 111 -8.54 -3.94 23.83
C SER A 111 -7.63 -2.81 23.35
N TRP A 112 -8.14 -1.91 22.50
CA TRP A 112 -7.33 -0.85 21.91
C TRP A 112 -6.96 0.21 22.95
N VAL A 113 -5.67 0.55 23.00
CA VAL A 113 -5.09 1.47 24.00
C VAL A 113 -4.32 2.63 23.38
N GLU A 114 -4.24 2.69 22.05
CA GLU A 114 -3.62 3.82 21.35
C GLU A 114 -4.62 4.97 21.18
N VAL A 115 -4.10 6.17 20.93
CA VAL A 115 -4.91 7.38 20.78
C VAL A 115 -5.67 7.42 19.44
N THR A 116 -5.19 6.64 18.47
CA THR A 116 -5.73 6.60 17.11
C THR A 116 -6.98 5.75 16.99
N ASP A 117 -7.71 5.88 15.88
CA ASP A 117 -8.94 5.12 15.64
C ASP A 117 -8.64 3.61 15.47
N PRO A 118 -9.17 2.73 16.34
CA PRO A 118 -8.96 1.29 16.22
C PRO A 118 -9.56 0.70 14.95
N VAL A 119 -10.69 1.24 14.46
CA VAL A 119 -11.34 0.72 13.25
C VAL A 119 -10.44 0.95 12.04
N LYS A 120 -9.69 2.05 12.02
CA LYS A 120 -8.74 2.29 10.95
C LYS A 120 -7.52 1.35 11.06
N HIS A 121 -6.84 1.34 12.19
CA HIS A 121 -5.52 0.70 12.32
C HIS A 121 -5.60 -0.82 12.46
N VAL A 122 -6.55 -1.35 13.25
CA VAL A 122 -6.71 -2.80 13.40
C VAL A 122 -7.06 -3.46 12.07
N PHE A 123 -7.99 -2.88 11.30
CA PHE A 123 -8.40 -3.46 10.02
C PHE A 123 -7.40 -3.20 8.89
N GLU A 124 -6.55 -2.18 9.02
CA GLU A 124 -5.38 -1.98 8.17
C GLU A 124 -4.35 -3.09 8.38
N ASP A 125 -3.94 -3.35 9.62
CA ASP A 125 -2.96 -4.40 9.95
C ASP A 125 -3.49 -5.81 9.63
N ILE A 126 -4.78 -6.08 9.87
CA ILE A 126 -5.41 -7.35 9.43
C ILE A 126 -5.37 -7.48 7.89
N GLY A 127 -5.58 -6.37 7.18
CA GLY A 127 -5.50 -6.34 5.72
C GLY A 127 -4.10 -6.61 5.20
N ILE A 128 -3.07 -6.07 5.85
CA ILE A 128 -1.66 -6.30 5.48
C ILE A 128 -1.25 -7.73 5.82
N ALA A 129 -1.62 -8.23 7.01
CA ALA A 129 -1.38 -9.61 7.40
C ALA A 129 -1.99 -10.61 6.42
N ALA A 130 -3.24 -10.37 5.97
CA ALA A 130 -3.89 -11.21 4.96
C ALA A 130 -3.09 -11.24 3.66
N PHE A 131 -2.62 -10.09 3.19
CA PHE A 131 -1.81 -10.00 1.98
C PHE A 131 -0.47 -10.74 2.13
N LEU A 132 0.26 -10.52 3.22
CA LEU A 132 1.54 -11.18 3.49
C LEU A 132 1.41 -12.70 3.60
N ILE A 133 0.36 -13.19 4.27
CA ILE A 133 0.11 -14.63 4.40
C ILE A 133 -0.10 -15.29 3.02
N GLU A 134 -0.91 -14.69 2.15
CA GLU A 134 -1.13 -15.21 0.79
C GLU A 134 0.12 -15.07 -0.09
N LEU A 135 0.85 -13.96 0.03
CA LEU A 135 2.12 -13.74 -0.66
C LEU A 135 3.16 -14.80 -0.27
N TRP A 136 3.29 -15.05 1.04
CA TRP A 136 4.20 -16.05 1.55
C TRP A 136 3.75 -17.46 1.26
N ASP A 137 2.45 -17.74 1.16
CA ASP A 137 1.99 -19.03 0.66
C ASP A 137 2.45 -19.25 -0.78
N ASP A 138 2.44 -18.24 -1.65
CA ASP A 138 2.94 -18.38 -3.02
C ASP A 138 4.48 -18.57 -3.07
N MET A 139 5.22 -18.04 -2.10
CA MET A 139 6.69 -18.06 -2.07
C MET A 139 7.30 -19.22 -1.30
N TYR A 140 6.68 -19.62 -0.19
CA TYR A 140 7.28 -20.45 0.84
C TYR A 140 6.36 -21.61 1.27
N HIS A 141 6.96 -22.70 1.72
CA HIS A 141 6.25 -23.69 2.50
C HIS A 141 5.80 -23.07 3.82
N ARG A 142 4.51 -23.26 4.14
CA ARG A 142 3.94 -22.79 5.39
C ARG A 142 4.70 -23.41 6.57
N PRO A 143 5.14 -22.62 7.56
CA PRO A 143 5.79 -23.14 8.76
C PRO A 143 4.91 -24.19 9.46
N VAL A 144 5.51 -25.30 9.89
CA VAL A 144 4.83 -26.45 10.51
C VAL A 144 4.51 -26.21 12.00
N THR A 145 4.61 -24.98 12.50
CA THR A 145 4.28 -24.65 13.90
C THR A 145 2.77 -24.63 14.13
N VAL A 146 2.19 -25.83 14.20
CA VAL A 146 0.83 -26.10 14.63
C VAL A 146 0.74 -25.83 16.15
N ASN A 147 -0.07 -24.85 16.54
CA ASN A 147 -0.70 -24.71 17.87
C ASN A 147 0.13 -24.53 19.16
N ALA A 148 1.46 -24.37 19.14
CA ALA A 148 2.25 -24.33 20.39
C ALA A 148 2.33 -22.96 21.11
N VAL A 149 1.95 -21.83 20.48
CA VAL A 149 2.24 -20.50 21.06
C VAL A 149 1.12 -19.94 21.95
N LEU A 150 -0.12 -20.44 21.83
CA LEU A 150 -1.29 -19.80 22.46
C LEU A 150 -2.11 -20.68 23.42
N HIS A 151 -1.89 -22.00 23.47
CA HIS A 151 -2.53 -22.88 24.45
C HIS A 151 -1.55 -23.22 25.58
N GLY A 152 -1.34 -22.24 26.45
CA GLY A 152 -0.78 -22.50 27.78
C GLY A 152 -1.86 -23.15 28.66
N ASP A 153 -2.05 -24.46 28.54
CA ASP A 153 -2.69 -25.26 29.58
C ASP A 153 -1.62 -25.63 30.62
N ALA A 154 -1.85 -25.20 31.86
CA ALA A 154 -0.88 -25.14 32.94
C ALA A 154 -0.53 -26.48 33.61
N ASP A 155 -1.00 -27.62 33.11
CA ASP A 155 -0.86 -28.92 33.80
C ASP A 155 -0.05 -29.98 33.04
N ALA A 156 0.62 -29.64 31.93
CA ALA A 156 1.51 -30.55 31.20
C ALA A 156 3.01 -30.16 31.30
N ALA A 157 3.37 -29.34 32.29
CA ALA A 157 4.72 -28.79 32.45
C ALA A 157 5.79 -29.77 33.01
N SER A 158 5.61 -31.08 32.85
CA SER A 158 6.65 -32.07 33.24
C SER A 158 7.11 -33.01 32.13
N GLY A 159 6.61 -32.87 30.89
CA GLY A 159 6.98 -33.78 29.79
C GLY A 159 7.43 -33.13 28.48
N ALA A 160 7.37 -31.80 28.34
CA ALA A 160 7.61 -31.11 27.06
C ALA A 160 8.97 -30.38 26.98
N LEU A 161 9.93 -30.75 27.83
CA LEU A 161 11.30 -30.23 27.82
C LEU A 161 12.35 -31.23 27.31
N ASP A 162 11.93 -32.43 26.87
CA ASP A 162 12.86 -33.52 26.49
C ASP A 162 12.75 -33.99 25.03
N ALA A 163 12.09 -33.23 24.16
CA ALA A 163 12.11 -33.49 22.71
C ALA A 163 13.19 -32.64 21.99
N CYS A 164 14.32 -32.37 22.66
CA CYS A 164 15.41 -31.56 22.13
C CYS A 164 16.54 -32.36 21.45
N GLU A 165 16.34 -33.66 21.18
CA GLU A 165 17.29 -34.47 20.39
C GLU A 165 16.86 -34.63 18.91
N ASP A 166 15.57 -34.67 18.58
CA ASP A 166 15.11 -34.89 17.19
C ASP A 166 15.05 -33.62 16.30
N VAL A 167 15.32 -32.44 16.86
CA VAL A 167 15.44 -31.18 16.08
C VAL A 167 16.90 -30.94 15.62
N LYS A 168 17.88 -31.68 16.16
CA LYS A 168 19.28 -31.55 15.72
C LYS A 168 19.58 -32.33 14.44
N GLU A 169 18.79 -33.35 14.10
CA GLU A 169 19.01 -34.15 12.89
C GLU A 169 18.42 -33.52 11.62
N TYR A 170 17.56 -32.50 11.75
CA TYR A 170 17.04 -31.69 10.63
C TYR A 170 17.76 -30.35 10.41
N CYS A 171 18.73 -30.01 11.27
CA CYS A 171 19.54 -28.79 11.17
C CYS A 171 20.92 -29.02 10.51
N ASN A 172 21.24 -30.26 10.13
CA ASN A 172 22.55 -30.62 9.55
C ASN A 172 22.51 -30.94 8.04
N ASN A 173 21.37 -30.81 7.36
CA ASN A 173 21.33 -30.88 5.91
C ASN A 173 21.30 -29.47 5.33
N ASP A 174 22.52 -28.99 5.07
CA ASP A 174 22.91 -27.92 4.16
C ASP A 174 21.75 -27.15 3.50
N ALA A 175 21.45 -25.97 4.04
CA ALA A 175 20.75 -24.91 3.32
C ALA A 175 21.61 -24.26 2.21
N THR A 176 22.76 -24.85 1.88
CA THR A 176 23.74 -24.31 0.92
C THR A 176 23.58 -24.84 -0.51
N ALA A 177 22.71 -25.83 -0.76
CA ALA A 177 22.64 -26.47 -2.08
C ALA A 177 21.70 -25.80 -3.10
N ASP A 178 20.60 -25.15 -2.67
CA ASP A 178 19.53 -24.75 -3.61
C ASP A 178 19.64 -23.32 -4.17
N LEU A 179 20.65 -22.55 -3.77
CA LEU A 179 20.95 -21.22 -4.36
C LEU A 179 22.33 -21.13 -5.01
N ALA A 180 23.12 -22.22 -5.02
CA ALA A 180 24.52 -22.19 -5.44
C ALA A 180 24.91 -23.17 -6.57
N HIS A 181 23.97 -23.83 -7.26
CA HIS A 181 24.33 -24.72 -8.37
C HIS A 181 23.70 -24.28 -9.70
N GLY A 182 24.57 -23.71 -10.55
CA GLY A 182 24.32 -23.48 -11.97
C GLY A 182 24.17 -24.80 -12.72
N GLY A 183 22.94 -25.17 -12.98
CA GLY A 183 22.54 -26.18 -13.94
C GLY A 183 21.13 -25.83 -14.42
N GLU A 184 20.82 -26.08 -15.68
CA GLU A 184 19.48 -25.86 -16.24
C GLU A 184 18.43 -26.63 -15.41
N VAL A 185 17.78 -25.95 -14.47
CA VAL A 185 16.64 -26.51 -13.74
C VAL A 185 15.40 -26.21 -14.56
N GLN A 186 14.99 -27.23 -15.32
CA GLN A 186 13.60 -27.37 -15.75
C GLN A 186 12.69 -27.14 -14.54
N ALA A 187 11.68 -26.28 -14.70
CA ALA A 187 10.73 -25.88 -13.67
C ALA A 187 10.19 -27.07 -12.85
N SER A 188 10.81 -27.32 -11.71
CA SER A 188 10.31 -28.20 -10.65
C SER A 188 9.96 -27.31 -9.46
N GLY A 189 8.69 -26.90 -9.40
CA GLY A 189 8.15 -25.96 -8.42
C GLY A 189 8.05 -26.52 -7.00
N SER A 190 9.17 -26.55 -6.28
CA SER A 190 9.17 -26.67 -4.82
C SER A 190 9.27 -25.29 -4.19
N LYS A 191 8.41 -24.99 -3.20
CA LYS A 191 8.43 -23.70 -2.49
C LYS A 191 9.65 -23.67 -1.56
N LEU A 192 10.17 -22.50 -1.23
CA LEU A 192 11.30 -22.40 -0.29
C LEU A 192 10.82 -22.57 1.16
N ARG A 193 11.69 -22.95 2.10
CA ARG A 193 11.36 -22.87 3.53
C ARG A 193 11.18 -21.40 3.93
N PHE A 194 10.18 -21.09 4.75
CA PHE A 194 10.00 -19.72 5.24
C PHE A 194 11.20 -19.28 6.10
N PRO A 195 11.92 -18.22 5.74
CA PRO A 195 13.16 -17.80 6.40
C PRO A 195 12.93 -17.04 7.71
N GLY A 196 11.69 -16.64 7.98
CA GLY A 196 11.36 -15.69 9.04
C GLY A 196 11.08 -14.30 8.48
N PHE A 197 10.51 -13.42 9.31
CA PHE A 197 10.27 -12.03 8.95
C PHE A 197 10.78 -11.05 10.01
N VAL A 198 11.04 -9.82 9.56
CA VAL A 198 11.24 -8.66 10.42
C VAL A 198 10.31 -7.52 10.00
N ASP A 199 9.53 -6.99 10.93
CA ASP A 199 8.73 -5.78 10.73
C ASP A 199 9.49 -4.56 11.29
N ILE A 200 10.07 -3.77 10.39
CA ILE A 200 10.89 -2.61 10.74
C ILE A 200 9.98 -1.40 10.98
N GLY A 201 10.08 -0.77 12.15
CA GLY A 201 9.13 0.28 12.53
C GLY A 201 7.73 -0.26 12.80
N CYS A 202 7.64 -1.40 13.51
CA CYS A 202 6.40 -2.16 13.70
C CYS A 202 5.28 -1.44 14.48
N GLY A 203 5.55 -0.24 15.03
CA GLY A 203 4.55 0.61 15.65
C GLY A 203 3.74 -0.12 16.71
N ASN A 204 2.42 -0.17 16.51
CA ASN A 204 1.48 -0.77 17.46
C ASN A 204 1.69 -2.29 17.66
N GLY A 205 2.49 -2.98 16.83
CA GLY A 205 2.84 -4.38 16.97
C GLY A 205 1.73 -5.39 16.61
N ILE A 206 0.56 -4.96 16.13
CA ILE A 206 -0.54 -5.85 15.76
C ILE A 206 -0.18 -6.75 14.58
N LEU A 207 0.52 -6.21 13.57
CA LEU A 207 0.96 -7.01 12.43
C LEU A 207 1.82 -8.19 12.91
N VAL A 208 2.83 -7.90 13.73
CA VAL A 208 3.71 -8.90 14.36
C VAL A 208 2.89 -9.90 15.21
N TYR A 209 1.96 -9.41 16.04
CA TYR A 209 1.07 -10.25 16.84
C TYR A 209 0.28 -11.25 15.97
N ILE A 210 -0.34 -10.79 14.88
CA ILE A 210 -1.14 -11.62 13.98
C ILE A 210 -0.24 -12.66 13.30
N LEU A 211 0.89 -12.26 12.72
CA LEU A 211 1.77 -13.15 11.97
C LEU A 211 2.35 -14.26 12.85
N LEU A 212 2.80 -13.93 14.06
CA LEU A 212 3.26 -14.91 15.05
C LEU A 212 2.12 -15.85 15.47
N SER A 213 0.92 -15.31 15.70
CA SER A 213 -0.27 -16.10 16.05
C SER A 213 -0.75 -17.02 14.91
N GLU A 214 -0.39 -16.70 13.68
CA GLU A 214 -0.65 -17.52 12.48
C GLU A 214 0.48 -18.50 12.17
N GLY A 215 1.53 -18.54 13.00
CA GLY A 215 2.62 -19.51 12.96
C GLY A 215 3.87 -19.06 12.20
N TYR A 216 3.93 -17.81 11.75
CA TYR A 216 5.10 -17.29 11.04
C TYR A 216 6.16 -16.80 12.05
N PRO A 217 7.36 -17.43 12.12
CA PRO A 217 8.42 -16.96 13.00
C PRO A 217 8.96 -15.61 12.52
N GLY A 218 9.27 -14.72 13.46
CA GLY A 218 9.80 -13.41 13.14
C GLY A 218 9.79 -12.49 14.35
N PHE A 219 10.06 -11.22 14.14
CA PHE A 219 9.96 -10.20 15.19
C PHE A 219 9.69 -8.82 14.58
N GLY A 220 9.27 -7.88 15.41
CA GLY A 220 9.22 -6.47 15.04
C GLY A 220 10.08 -5.65 15.97
N PHE A 221 10.60 -4.54 15.45
CA PHE A 221 11.20 -3.53 16.29
C PHE A 221 10.72 -2.15 15.93
N ASP A 222 10.68 -1.27 16.92
CA ASP A 222 10.34 0.13 16.77
C ASP A 222 11.28 0.94 17.66
N ALA A 223 11.56 2.19 17.27
CA ALA A 223 12.39 3.08 18.07
C ALA A 223 11.80 3.32 19.47
N ARG A 224 10.50 3.08 19.66
CA ARG A 224 9.79 3.22 20.94
C ARG A 224 8.81 2.08 21.17
N GLU A 225 8.80 1.56 22.39
CA GLU A 225 7.70 0.71 22.85
C GLU A 225 6.37 1.48 22.79
N ARG A 226 5.32 0.82 22.29
CA ARG A 226 3.97 1.38 22.19
C ARG A 226 3.07 0.89 23.31
N LYS A 227 2.00 1.63 23.60
CA LYS A 227 1.08 1.32 24.71
C LYS A 227 0.38 -0.02 24.51
N SER A 228 0.21 -0.45 23.27
CA SER A 228 -0.32 -1.76 22.90
C SER A 228 0.58 -2.93 23.32
N TRP A 229 1.91 -2.77 23.36
CA TRP A 229 2.81 -3.90 23.57
C TRP A 229 2.59 -4.62 24.90
N PRO A 230 2.45 -3.92 26.06
CA PRO A 230 2.14 -4.57 27.33
C PRO A 230 0.84 -5.37 27.34
N THR A 231 -0.10 -5.10 26.41
CA THR A 231 -1.39 -5.79 26.33
C THR A 231 -1.30 -7.14 25.63
N PHE A 232 -0.22 -7.42 24.89
CA PHE A 232 -0.03 -8.68 24.20
C PHE A 232 0.48 -9.80 25.13
N PRO A 233 0.21 -11.08 24.81
CA PRO A 233 0.77 -12.21 25.56
C PRO A 233 2.29 -12.15 25.67
N THR A 234 2.87 -12.63 26.77
CA THR A 234 4.33 -12.66 26.99
C THR A 234 5.09 -13.34 25.85
N ALA A 235 4.53 -14.41 25.29
CA ALA A 235 5.09 -15.11 24.14
C ALA A 235 5.20 -14.25 22.88
N ILE A 236 4.38 -13.21 22.73
CA ILE A 236 4.45 -12.23 21.63
C ILE A 236 5.36 -11.05 22.01
N ARG A 237 5.25 -10.55 23.24
CA ARG A 237 6.04 -9.40 23.71
C ARG A 237 7.55 -9.62 23.55
N LYS A 238 8.05 -10.84 23.74
CA LYS A 238 9.47 -11.18 23.52
C LYS A 238 9.95 -10.99 22.07
N HIS A 239 9.03 -10.92 21.10
CA HIS A 239 9.28 -10.66 19.69
C HIS A 239 9.03 -9.20 19.30
N LEU A 240 8.76 -8.31 20.25
CA LEU A 240 8.66 -6.87 20.04
C LEU A 240 9.83 -6.21 20.75
N LYS A 241 10.71 -5.56 20.00
CA LYS A 241 11.97 -5.01 20.52
C LYS A 241 11.97 -3.50 20.38
N GLN A 242 12.19 -2.78 21.48
CA GLN A 242 12.43 -1.34 21.42
C GLN A 242 13.88 -1.12 20.97
N GLN A 243 14.09 -0.85 19.68
CA GLN A 243 15.42 -0.67 19.08
C GLN A 243 15.40 0.39 18.00
N VAL A 244 16.49 1.15 17.89
CA VAL A 244 16.70 2.13 16.83
C VAL A 244 17.61 1.53 15.76
N LEU A 245 17.18 1.58 14.50
CA LEU A 245 18.01 1.11 13.39
C LEU A 245 19.17 2.09 13.14
N VAL A 246 20.40 1.58 13.24
CA VAL A 246 21.60 2.22 12.70
C VAL A 246 22.29 1.17 11.84
N PRO A 247 22.15 1.25 10.50
CA PRO A 247 22.70 0.25 9.59
C PRO A 247 24.19 -0.03 9.85
N GLU A 248 24.60 -1.31 9.79
CA GLU A 248 25.98 -1.74 10.08
C GLU A 248 27.01 -0.97 9.24
N ILE A 249 26.66 -0.63 8.00
CA ILE A 249 27.49 0.20 7.10
C ILE A 249 27.83 1.59 7.63
N PHE A 250 27.13 2.08 8.66
CA PHE A 250 27.42 3.34 9.33
C PHE A 250 28.29 3.17 10.58
N ARG A 251 28.43 1.96 11.11
CA ARG A 251 29.05 1.70 12.41
C ARG A 251 30.49 2.20 12.51
N SER A 252 31.27 2.08 11.43
CA SER A 252 32.65 2.60 11.39
C SER A 252 32.75 4.12 11.47
N THR A 253 31.66 4.84 11.16
CA THR A 253 31.63 6.31 11.14
C THR A 253 31.07 6.90 12.43
N VAL A 254 30.12 6.21 13.06
CA VAL A 254 29.41 6.73 14.23
C VAL A 254 29.99 6.07 15.47
N ASP A 255 30.44 6.90 16.42
CA ASP A 255 30.88 6.43 17.74
C ASP A 255 29.64 6.03 18.55
N LEU A 256 29.13 4.82 18.29
CA LEU A 256 28.02 4.24 19.03
C LEU A 256 28.56 3.74 20.37
N ALA A 257 27.99 4.21 21.47
CA ALA A 257 28.39 3.79 22.81
C ALA A 257 28.35 2.25 22.93
N HIS A 258 29.49 1.67 23.31
CA HIS A 258 29.80 0.27 23.67
C HIS A 258 28.98 -0.85 23.01
N GLU A 259 29.69 -1.78 22.36
CA GLU A 259 29.20 -3.13 22.06
C GLU A 259 28.49 -3.73 23.28
N GLY A 260 27.16 -3.88 23.20
CA GLY A 260 26.34 -4.38 24.30
C GLY A 260 25.09 -3.56 24.61
N ASP A 261 24.95 -2.34 24.07
CA ASP A 261 23.69 -1.61 24.20
C ASP A 261 22.59 -2.22 23.31
N SER A 262 21.70 -2.99 23.94
CA SER A 262 20.54 -3.63 23.30
C SER A 262 19.55 -2.67 22.63
N SER A 263 19.74 -1.35 22.78
CA SER A 263 18.91 -0.31 22.19
C SER A 263 19.11 -0.10 20.68
N TRP A 264 20.17 -0.66 20.09
CA TRP A 264 20.47 -0.50 18.66
C TRP A 264 20.21 -1.78 17.85
N GLN A 265 19.77 -1.59 16.61
CA GLN A 265 19.60 -2.64 15.61
C GLN A 265 20.48 -2.30 14.40
N ASN A 266 21.36 -3.23 13.99
CA ASN A 266 22.31 -2.97 12.91
C ASN A 266 21.78 -3.28 11.51
N GLY A 267 20.59 -3.88 11.42
CA GLY A 267 19.95 -4.17 10.14
C GLY A 267 20.54 -5.39 9.43
N LEU A 268 21.39 -6.17 10.10
CA LEU A 268 21.80 -7.50 9.67
C LEU A 268 20.93 -8.55 10.37
N PHE A 269 20.38 -9.46 9.58
CA PHE A 269 19.43 -10.49 9.97
C PHE A 269 19.88 -11.84 9.39
N ASP A 270 19.17 -12.90 9.76
CA ASP A 270 19.42 -14.23 9.20
C ASP A 270 19.21 -14.22 7.67
N HIS A 271 20.01 -15.00 6.96
CA HIS A 271 19.97 -15.07 5.50
C HIS A 271 18.56 -15.34 4.97
N GLY A 272 18.10 -14.50 4.04
CA GLY A 272 16.79 -14.64 3.41
C GLY A 272 15.63 -14.01 4.20
N THR A 273 15.87 -13.43 5.38
CA THR A 273 14.80 -12.83 6.21
C THR A 273 13.91 -11.89 5.42
N PHE A 274 12.59 -12.09 5.47
CA PHE A 274 11.64 -11.23 4.78
C PHE A 274 11.46 -9.90 5.53
N ILE A 275 11.72 -8.78 4.84
CA ILE A 275 11.61 -7.46 5.47
C ILE A 275 10.25 -6.83 5.17
N VAL A 276 9.52 -6.49 6.22
CA VAL A 276 8.26 -5.74 6.15
C VAL A 276 8.51 -4.33 6.64
N SER A 277 8.10 -3.34 5.83
CA SER A 277 8.05 -1.93 6.19
C SER A 277 6.60 -1.45 6.06
N ASN A 278 5.80 -1.70 7.10
CA ASN A 278 4.42 -1.23 7.17
C ASN A 278 4.38 0.24 7.61
N HIS A 279 4.29 1.18 6.66
CA HIS A 279 4.27 2.62 6.97
C HIS A 279 5.43 3.06 7.88
N ALA A 280 6.63 2.53 7.65
CA ALA A 280 7.78 2.63 8.56
C ALA A 280 8.55 3.98 8.53
N ASP A 281 7.87 5.07 8.16
CA ASP A 281 8.41 6.44 8.12
C ASP A 281 9.83 6.54 7.51
N GLU A 282 10.83 6.95 8.28
CA GLU A 282 12.24 7.12 7.87
C GLU A 282 12.89 5.82 7.35
N LEU A 283 12.36 4.65 7.74
CA LEU A 283 12.90 3.35 7.34
C LEU A 283 12.40 2.90 5.95
N THR A 284 11.37 3.55 5.40
CA THR A 284 10.75 3.13 4.13
C THR A 284 11.77 2.99 3.01
N ALA A 285 12.64 3.99 2.82
CA ALA A 285 13.68 3.99 1.78
C ALA A 285 14.81 2.97 2.03
N TRP A 286 15.03 2.60 3.29
CA TRP A 286 16.01 1.59 3.70
C TRP A 286 15.56 0.17 3.41
N THR A 287 14.26 -0.09 3.30
CA THR A 287 13.70 -1.44 3.11
C THR A 287 14.39 -2.26 2.01
N PRO A 288 14.53 -1.80 0.75
CA PRO A 288 15.19 -2.58 -0.29
C PRO A 288 16.70 -2.75 -0.06
N LEU A 289 17.36 -1.81 0.60
CA LEU A 289 18.79 -1.89 0.94
C LEU A 289 19.03 -2.95 2.02
N LEU A 290 18.23 -2.93 3.09
CA LEU A 290 18.28 -3.95 4.13
C LEU A 290 17.96 -5.33 3.56
N ALA A 291 16.98 -5.43 2.67
CA ALA A 291 16.62 -6.71 2.07
C ALA A 291 17.78 -7.25 1.22
N TYR A 292 18.42 -6.37 0.44
CA TYR A 292 19.59 -6.70 -0.35
C TYR A 292 20.77 -7.19 0.50
N LEU A 293 21.10 -6.49 1.60
CA LEU A 293 22.19 -6.89 2.51
C LEU A 293 21.97 -8.28 3.12
N ASN A 294 20.71 -8.67 3.32
CA ASN A 294 20.31 -9.91 3.99
C ASN A 294 19.84 -11.02 3.04
N HIS A 295 20.01 -10.87 1.72
CA HIS A 295 19.50 -11.80 0.70
C HIS A 295 17.99 -12.06 0.79
N GLY A 296 17.25 -11.11 1.37
CA GLY A 296 15.83 -11.22 1.69
C GLY A 296 14.92 -10.70 0.60
N ALA A 297 13.67 -11.13 0.63
CA ALA A 297 12.58 -10.45 -0.05
C ALA A 297 12.00 -9.35 0.84
N PHE A 298 11.25 -8.41 0.26
CA PHE A 298 10.62 -7.36 1.04
C PHE A 298 9.24 -6.92 0.56
N LEU A 299 8.51 -6.29 1.48
CA LEU A 299 7.33 -5.49 1.19
C LEU A 299 7.44 -4.15 1.92
N ALA A 300 7.26 -3.06 1.18
CA ALA A 300 7.27 -1.71 1.72
C ALA A 300 5.96 -0.98 1.36
N ILE A 301 5.32 -0.38 2.36
CA ILE A 301 4.12 0.47 2.20
C ILE A 301 4.54 1.90 2.54
N PRO A 302 4.83 2.76 1.54
CA PRO A 302 5.32 4.10 1.82
C PRO A 302 4.27 4.94 2.54
N CYS A 303 4.72 5.75 3.50
CA CYS A 303 3.84 6.67 4.20
C CYS A 303 4.37 8.10 4.12
N CYS A 304 5.57 8.35 4.63
CA CYS A 304 6.17 9.67 4.77
C CYS A 304 7.43 9.74 3.90
N SER A 305 7.65 10.90 3.26
CA SER A 305 8.81 11.11 2.40
C SER A 305 10.02 11.51 3.23
N HIS A 306 10.88 10.54 3.54
CA HIS A 306 12.19 10.74 4.13
C HIS A 306 13.28 10.16 3.22
N ASP A 307 14.43 10.84 3.17
CA ASP A 307 15.61 10.37 2.44
C ASP A 307 16.41 9.34 3.26
N LEU A 308 17.51 8.83 2.69
CA LEU A 308 18.36 7.82 3.34
C LEU A 308 19.13 8.36 4.57
N ALA A 309 19.15 9.68 4.78
CA ALA A 309 19.64 10.33 5.99
C ALA A 309 18.53 10.56 7.04
N GLY A 310 17.28 10.19 6.74
CA GLY A 310 16.12 10.38 7.62
C GLY A 310 15.57 11.80 7.62
N ALA A 311 15.98 12.67 6.69
CA ALA A 311 15.43 14.01 6.55
C ALA A 311 14.19 14.00 5.65
N ARG A 312 13.22 14.88 5.94
CA ARG A 312 12.05 15.04 5.08
C ARG A 312 12.48 15.58 3.72
N PHE A 313 12.00 14.95 2.66
CA PHE A 313 12.32 15.36 1.29
C PHE A 313 11.11 15.22 0.37
N ARG A 314 11.24 15.71 -0.86
CA ARG A 314 10.28 15.43 -1.93
C ARG A 314 10.99 14.66 -3.03
N ALA A 315 10.54 13.42 -3.25
CA ALA A 315 11.05 12.59 -4.33
C ALA A 315 10.93 13.31 -5.68
N PRO A 316 12.01 13.34 -6.48
CA PRO A 316 12.04 14.06 -7.75
C PRO A 316 11.06 13.46 -8.77
N GLU A 317 10.49 14.30 -9.64
CA GLU A 317 9.53 13.88 -10.67
C GLU A 317 10.19 13.13 -11.84
N SER A 318 11.52 13.22 -11.98
CA SER A 318 12.32 12.56 -13.02
C SER A 318 12.53 11.06 -12.80
N VAL A 319 12.13 10.53 -11.64
CA VAL A 319 12.24 9.10 -11.37
C VAL A 319 11.25 8.33 -12.25
N ARG A 320 11.76 7.40 -13.07
CA ARG A 320 10.98 6.60 -14.02
C ARG A 320 9.78 5.98 -13.31
N LYS A 321 8.59 6.05 -13.94
CA LYS A 321 7.38 5.48 -13.36
C LYS A 321 7.38 3.96 -13.58
N PRO A 322 6.95 3.15 -12.60
CA PRO A 322 6.73 1.72 -12.81
C PRO A 322 5.81 1.41 -14.01
N THR A 323 4.87 2.30 -14.30
CA THR A 323 3.93 2.18 -15.44
C THR A 323 4.58 2.31 -16.81
N ASP A 324 5.75 2.95 -16.91
CA ASP A 324 6.43 3.13 -18.20
C ASP A 324 7.10 1.81 -18.65
N ALA A 325 7.56 0.97 -17.72
CA ALA A 325 8.08 -0.36 -18.01
C ALA A 325 6.99 -1.36 -18.48
N ALA A 326 5.79 -1.30 -17.87
CA ALA A 326 4.66 -2.13 -18.29
C ALA A 326 4.13 -1.80 -19.70
N ARG A 327 4.33 -0.55 -20.16
CA ARG A 327 3.97 -0.12 -21.52
C ARG A 327 4.86 -0.75 -22.59
N GLU A 328 6.16 -0.93 -22.35
CA GLU A 328 7.07 -1.56 -23.32
C GLU A 328 6.77 -3.05 -23.51
N VAL A 329 6.41 -3.77 -22.45
CA VAL A 329 6.07 -5.21 -22.52
C VAL A 329 4.78 -5.46 -23.29
N MET A 330 3.77 -4.58 -23.19
CA MET A 330 2.51 -4.73 -23.95
C MET A 330 2.66 -4.43 -25.45
N ILE A 331 3.61 -3.58 -25.85
CA ILE A 331 3.82 -3.25 -27.27
C ILE A 331 4.44 -4.44 -28.02
N GLY A 332 5.21 -5.30 -27.34
CA GLY A 332 5.83 -6.49 -27.92
C GLY A 332 4.88 -7.66 -28.24
N ASN A 333 3.71 -7.73 -27.58
CA ASN A 333 2.81 -8.90 -27.67
C ASN A 333 1.56 -8.70 -28.55
N THR A 334 1.40 -7.56 -29.22
CA THR A 334 0.28 -7.32 -30.15
C THR A 334 0.65 -7.60 -31.61
N HIS A 335 0.89 -8.87 -31.94
CA HIS A 335 0.75 -9.34 -33.32
C HIS A 335 -0.01 -10.67 -33.34
N MET A 336 -1.32 -10.62 -33.05
CA MET A 336 -2.34 -11.49 -33.66
C MET A 336 -3.75 -10.98 -33.31
N SER A 337 -4.57 -10.78 -34.36
CA SER A 337 -6.04 -10.64 -34.36
C SER A 337 -6.67 -9.30 -33.93
N ARG A 338 -6.51 -8.24 -34.74
CA ARG A 338 -7.51 -7.15 -34.83
C ARG A 338 -8.41 -7.38 -36.04
N LEU A 339 -9.73 -7.38 -35.84
CA LEU A 339 -10.72 -7.17 -36.90
C LEU A 339 -10.77 -5.68 -37.28
N PRO A 340 -11.06 -5.32 -38.55
CA PRO A 340 -10.74 -4.01 -39.09
C PRO A 340 -11.77 -2.94 -38.66
N GLN A 341 -11.27 -1.86 -38.05
CA GLN A 341 -12.03 -0.62 -37.84
C GLN A 341 -11.72 0.37 -38.96
N HIS A 342 -12.79 0.92 -39.51
CA HIS A 342 -12.83 1.96 -40.52
C HIS A 342 -12.22 3.27 -39.98
N ASP A 343 -11.34 3.87 -40.77
CA ASP A 343 -10.77 5.21 -40.59
C ASP A 343 -11.88 6.28 -40.74
N PRO A 344 -11.86 7.36 -39.95
CA PRO A 344 -11.69 8.64 -40.63
C PRO A 344 -10.84 9.66 -39.86
N SER A 345 -9.84 10.16 -40.58
CA SER A 345 -9.31 11.52 -40.45
C SER A 345 -10.42 12.57 -40.57
N THR A 346 -10.66 13.38 -39.53
CA THR A 346 -11.08 14.78 -39.71
C THR A 346 -10.87 15.57 -38.42
N ARG A 347 -9.99 16.57 -38.53
CA ARG A 347 -9.60 17.53 -37.48
C ARG A 347 -10.61 18.67 -37.48
N VAL A 348 -11.37 18.85 -36.40
CA VAL A 348 -12.26 20.01 -36.21
C VAL A 348 -11.65 20.97 -35.18
N LYS A 349 -11.58 22.26 -35.53
CA LYS A 349 -11.10 23.36 -34.67
C LYS A 349 -12.22 23.87 -33.74
N PRO A 350 -11.92 24.43 -32.56
CA PRO A 350 -12.93 25.05 -31.69
C PRO A 350 -13.40 26.40 -32.24
N LEU A 351 -14.71 26.65 -32.17
CA LEU A 351 -15.36 27.93 -32.45
C LEU A 351 -15.33 28.83 -31.19
N ALA A 352 -15.24 30.14 -31.43
CA ALA A 352 -15.13 31.20 -30.45
C ALA A 352 -16.48 31.50 -29.76
N ASP A 353 -16.41 31.94 -28.50
CA ASP A 353 -17.53 32.45 -27.72
C ASP A 353 -17.88 33.88 -28.18
N ASP A 354 -19.14 34.11 -28.52
CA ASP A 354 -19.71 35.45 -28.68
C ASP A 354 -20.44 35.85 -27.39
N ASP A 355 -20.02 37.00 -26.86
CA ASP A 355 -20.69 37.78 -25.82
C ASP A 355 -22.07 38.25 -26.32
N ASP A 356 -23.12 38.11 -25.49
CA ASP A 356 -24.17 39.13 -25.49
C ASP A 356 -24.83 39.27 -24.11
N ALA A 357 -24.63 40.44 -23.52
CA ALA A 357 -25.17 40.85 -22.25
C ALA A 357 -26.43 41.68 -22.48
N ARG A 358 -27.56 41.29 -21.85
CA ARG A 358 -28.67 42.23 -21.63
C ARG A 358 -29.25 42.14 -20.22
N LEU A 359 -29.32 43.34 -19.66
CA LEU A 359 -29.74 43.77 -18.33
C LEU A 359 -31.24 43.52 -18.09
N THR A 360 -31.60 43.17 -16.85
CA THR A 360 -32.74 43.78 -16.16
C THR A 360 -32.37 43.99 -14.69
N LEU A 361 -32.61 45.22 -14.24
CA LEU A 361 -32.37 45.76 -12.92
C LEU A 361 -33.70 45.70 -12.18
N ASP A 362 -33.73 45.24 -10.93
CA ASP A 362 -34.68 45.75 -9.95
C ASP A 362 -34.12 45.66 -8.52
N GLN A 363 -34.32 46.77 -7.81
CA GLN A 363 -33.78 47.10 -6.49
C GLN A 363 -34.81 46.78 -5.40
N HIS A 364 -34.39 46.23 -4.24
CA HIS A 364 -34.42 46.90 -2.93
C HIS A 364 -34.41 45.95 -1.70
N ALA A 365 -33.56 46.35 -0.75
CA ALA A 365 -33.73 46.36 0.72
C ALA A 365 -33.48 45.08 1.57
N ALA A 366 -32.21 44.97 2.01
CA ALA A 366 -31.74 44.90 3.40
C ALA A 366 -32.50 44.02 4.43
N ARG A 367 -31.90 42.87 4.77
CA ARG A 367 -31.86 42.35 6.16
C ARG A 367 -30.48 41.76 6.47
N GLN A 368 -29.89 42.23 7.56
CA GLN A 368 -28.65 41.71 8.14
C GLN A 368 -28.87 40.25 8.58
N GLY A 369 -27.98 39.36 8.14
CA GLY A 369 -27.97 37.96 8.52
C GLY A 369 -26.64 37.33 8.08
N THR A 370 -25.91 36.80 9.05
CA THR A 370 -24.61 36.11 8.92
C THR A 370 -24.51 35.25 7.66
N SER A 371 -23.48 35.48 6.85
CA SER A 371 -23.37 34.89 5.51
C SER A 371 -23.23 33.36 5.56
N SER A 372 -23.98 32.66 4.70
CA SER A 372 -23.87 31.22 4.49
C SER A 372 -22.52 30.77 3.91
N ALA A 373 -21.67 31.73 3.51
CA ALA A 373 -20.33 31.46 3.00
C ALA A 373 -19.40 30.88 4.09
N ASP A 374 -19.53 31.33 5.35
CA ASP A 374 -18.69 30.83 6.45
C ASP A 374 -19.07 29.40 6.88
N LEU A 375 -20.33 29.01 6.68
CA LEU A 375 -20.78 27.63 6.89
C LEU A 375 -20.37 26.71 5.71
N ALA A 376 -20.38 27.23 4.48
CA ALA A 376 -19.92 26.49 3.31
C ALA A 376 -18.40 26.24 3.32
N VAL A 377 -17.61 27.18 3.84
CA VAL A 377 -16.14 27.02 3.98
C VAL A 377 -15.79 25.97 5.04
N LYS A 378 -16.54 25.89 6.15
CA LYS A 378 -16.32 24.86 7.17
C LYS A 378 -16.73 23.46 6.72
N GLN A 379 -17.79 23.31 5.91
CA GLN A 379 -18.17 22.00 5.34
C GLN A 379 -17.29 21.58 4.14
N ALA A 380 -16.72 22.52 3.39
CA ALA A 380 -15.85 22.21 2.26
C ALA A 380 -14.49 21.61 2.67
N ALA A 381 -14.05 21.83 3.91
CA ALA A 381 -12.82 21.23 4.44
C ALA A 381 -12.94 19.70 4.65
N GLU A 382 -14.15 19.16 4.80
CA GLU A 382 -14.38 17.73 5.07
C GLU A 382 -14.60 16.90 3.80
N THR A 383 -14.98 17.53 2.68
CA THR A 383 -15.08 16.85 1.38
C THR A 383 -14.06 17.43 0.42
N GLY A 384 -12.82 16.94 0.51
CA GLY A 384 -11.68 17.38 -0.29
C GLY A 384 -11.95 17.31 -1.79
N SER A 385 -12.41 18.42 -2.38
CA SER A 385 -12.44 18.62 -3.82
C SER A 385 -12.51 20.10 -4.19
N LEU A 386 -11.42 20.84 -3.95
CA LEU A 386 -11.14 22.04 -4.74
C LEU A 386 -10.79 21.60 -6.16
N LYS A 387 -11.45 22.17 -7.18
CA LYS A 387 -11.19 21.89 -8.59
C LYS A 387 -9.71 22.20 -8.90
N ARG A 388 -8.89 21.16 -9.13
CA ARG A 388 -7.49 21.31 -9.54
C ARG A 388 -7.37 21.93 -10.93
N SER A 389 -6.43 22.85 -11.11
CA SER A 389 -6.11 23.45 -12.41
C SER A 389 -5.59 22.41 -13.40
N LEU A 390 -5.61 22.69 -14.71
CA LEU A 390 -5.08 21.79 -15.74
C LEU A 390 -3.58 21.47 -15.54
N VAL A 391 -2.83 22.41 -14.96
CA VAL A 391 -1.42 22.22 -14.57
C VAL A 391 -1.30 21.29 -13.36
N GLN A 392 -2.11 21.49 -12.31
CA GLN A 392 -2.15 20.60 -11.14
C GLN A 392 -2.68 19.19 -11.45
N LYS A 393 -3.48 19.02 -12.53
CA LYS A 393 -3.89 17.70 -13.02
C LYS A 393 -2.75 16.94 -13.72
N LYS A 394 -1.71 17.64 -14.19
CA LYS A 394 -0.51 17.03 -14.83
C LYS A 394 0.56 16.63 -13.82
N MET A 395 0.66 17.29 -12.67
CA MET A 395 1.70 17.02 -11.66
C MET A 395 1.43 15.71 -10.89
N ALA A 396 2.46 14.89 -10.71
CA ALA A 396 2.39 13.71 -9.86
C ALA A 396 2.24 14.14 -8.38
N SER A 397 1.40 13.42 -7.62
CA SER A 397 1.28 13.68 -6.18
C SER A 397 2.60 13.34 -5.47
N ALA A 398 2.90 14.00 -4.35
CA ALA A 398 4.09 13.69 -3.54
C ALA A 398 4.14 12.21 -3.13
N TYR A 399 2.97 11.61 -2.88
CA TYR A 399 2.87 10.19 -2.58
C TYR A 399 3.22 9.31 -3.79
N SER A 400 2.73 9.67 -4.98
CA SER A 400 3.05 8.95 -6.21
C SER A 400 4.53 9.04 -6.56
N THR A 401 5.18 10.20 -6.36
CA THR A 401 6.62 10.33 -6.61
C THR A 401 7.45 9.54 -5.60
N LEU A 402 7.00 9.47 -4.33
CA LEU A 402 7.62 8.61 -3.33
C LEU A 402 7.56 7.12 -3.71
N CYS A 403 6.42 6.63 -4.20
CA CYS A 403 6.28 5.24 -4.64
C CYS A 403 7.20 4.94 -5.84
N SER A 404 7.27 5.84 -6.83
CA SER A 404 8.20 5.70 -7.96
C SER A 404 9.67 5.73 -7.52
N TYR A 405 10.02 6.59 -6.56
CA TYR A 405 11.36 6.66 -5.97
C TYR A 405 11.75 5.35 -5.31
N LEU A 406 10.88 4.79 -4.47
CA LEU A 406 11.15 3.52 -3.82
C LEU A 406 11.29 2.37 -4.83
N ALA A 407 10.45 2.34 -5.86
CA ALA A 407 10.57 1.37 -6.95
C ALA A 407 11.93 1.50 -7.67
N SER A 408 12.37 2.73 -8.00
CA SER A 408 13.65 2.97 -8.67
C SER A 408 14.86 2.58 -7.82
N ILE A 409 14.83 2.82 -6.51
CA ILE A 409 15.90 2.34 -5.61
C ILE A 409 15.90 0.81 -5.56
N SER A 410 14.73 0.21 -5.49
CA SER A 410 14.59 -1.25 -5.47
C SER A 410 15.14 -1.90 -6.75
N GLU A 411 14.86 -1.31 -7.92
CA GLU A 411 15.46 -1.72 -9.20
C GLU A 411 16.97 -1.55 -9.22
N SER A 412 17.50 -0.48 -8.62
CA SER A 412 18.94 -0.24 -8.50
C SER A 412 19.65 -1.28 -7.62
N MET A 413 18.94 -1.88 -6.65
CA MET A 413 19.41 -3.02 -5.86
C MET A 413 19.22 -4.37 -6.58
N GLY A 414 18.75 -4.34 -7.83
CA GLY A 414 18.61 -5.50 -8.70
C GLY A 414 17.29 -6.26 -8.54
N TYR A 415 16.30 -5.73 -7.83
CA TYR A 415 15.00 -6.40 -7.69
C TYR A 415 14.15 -6.33 -8.96
N GLU A 416 13.41 -7.40 -9.21
CA GLU A 416 12.21 -7.37 -10.04
C GLU A 416 11.09 -6.73 -9.22
N VAL A 417 10.87 -5.43 -9.44
CA VAL A 417 9.93 -4.66 -8.64
C VAL A 417 8.50 -4.93 -9.07
N GLU A 418 7.69 -5.33 -8.10
CA GLU A 418 6.24 -5.48 -8.24
C GLU A 418 5.55 -4.40 -7.40
N THR A 419 4.31 -4.07 -7.80
CA THR A 419 3.50 -3.08 -7.07
C THR A 419 2.08 -3.57 -6.91
N GLU A 420 1.49 -3.31 -5.75
CA GLU A 420 0.10 -3.67 -5.47
C GLU A 420 -0.60 -2.54 -4.72
N VAL A 421 -1.84 -2.26 -5.10
CA VAL A 421 -2.70 -1.33 -4.38
C VAL A 421 -3.55 -2.12 -3.39
N LEU A 422 -3.09 -2.14 -2.15
CA LEU A 422 -3.65 -2.94 -1.06
C LEU A 422 -5.09 -2.52 -0.74
N ARG A 423 -5.91 -3.51 -0.35
CA ARG A 423 -7.30 -3.33 0.04
C ARG A 423 -7.45 -2.96 1.52
N ILE A 424 -6.66 -1.99 1.97
CA ILE A 424 -6.66 -1.47 3.34
C ILE A 424 -7.41 -0.13 3.43
N PRO A 425 -7.96 0.25 4.60
CA PRO A 425 -8.66 1.52 4.81
C PRO A 425 -7.69 2.73 4.93
N SER A 426 -6.73 2.84 4.01
CA SER A 426 -5.73 3.91 3.95
C SER A 426 -5.71 4.58 2.58
N THR A 427 -5.44 5.89 2.56
CA THR A 427 -5.12 6.61 1.32
C THR A 427 -3.68 6.36 0.85
N ARG A 428 -2.85 5.76 1.72
CA ARG A 428 -1.47 5.36 1.46
C ARG A 428 -1.41 3.83 1.36
N ASN A 429 -2.06 3.29 0.34
CA ASN A 429 -2.25 1.85 0.17
C ASN A 429 -1.43 1.23 -0.97
N HIS A 430 -0.49 1.98 -1.56
CA HIS A 430 0.42 1.44 -2.55
C HIS A 430 1.56 0.71 -1.84
N SER A 431 1.84 -0.52 -2.28
CA SER A 431 2.96 -1.33 -1.80
C SER A 431 3.96 -1.58 -2.92
N VAL A 432 5.25 -1.56 -2.57
CA VAL A 432 6.38 -1.95 -3.44
C VAL A 432 6.94 -3.25 -2.88
N ILE A 433 7.04 -4.26 -3.73
CA ILE A 433 7.46 -5.61 -3.36
C ILE A 433 8.69 -6.00 -4.19
N GLY A 434 9.70 -6.57 -3.55
CA GLY A 434 10.82 -7.22 -4.21
C GLY A 434 10.93 -8.67 -3.76
N ARG A 435 10.45 -9.62 -4.59
CA ARG A 435 10.51 -11.06 -4.29
C ARG A 435 11.72 -11.77 -4.88
N ARG A 436 12.19 -11.28 -6.03
CA ARG A 436 13.27 -11.87 -6.80
C ARG A 436 14.24 -10.78 -7.24
N ARG A 437 15.50 -11.17 -7.41
CA ARG A 437 16.54 -10.31 -7.99
C ARG A 437 16.86 -10.81 -9.40
N ARG A 438 17.10 -9.88 -10.32
CA ARG A 438 17.50 -10.20 -11.70
C ARG A 438 18.88 -10.84 -11.66
N GLN A 439 19.03 -12.01 -12.28
CA GLN A 439 20.35 -12.60 -12.48
C GLN A 439 21.12 -11.78 -13.53
N HIS A 440 22.32 -11.32 -13.18
CA HIS A 440 23.21 -10.68 -14.14
C HIS A 440 23.77 -11.76 -15.06
N SER A 441 23.39 -11.75 -16.33
CA SER A 441 23.80 -12.72 -17.36
C SER A 441 25.28 -12.57 -17.80
N GLY A 442 26.16 -12.07 -16.92
CA GLY A 442 27.53 -11.73 -17.26
C GLY A 442 28.55 -11.78 -16.11
N SER A 443 28.14 -12.09 -14.87
CA SER A 443 29.11 -12.45 -13.83
C SER A 443 29.38 -13.93 -13.95
N SER A 444 30.63 -14.29 -14.27
CA SER A 444 31.12 -15.66 -14.06
C SER A 444 30.75 -16.11 -12.65
N SER A 445 30.24 -17.34 -12.52
CA SER A 445 29.78 -17.97 -11.28
C SER A 445 30.81 -18.12 -10.16
N ASP A 446 32.01 -17.55 -10.34
CA ASP A 446 33.20 -17.82 -9.53
C ASP A 446 33.66 -16.60 -8.71
N ASP A 447 33.00 -15.43 -8.83
CA ASP A 447 33.31 -14.28 -7.97
C ASP A 447 32.44 -14.36 -6.69
N PRO A 448 33.03 -14.52 -5.49
CA PRO A 448 32.26 -14.65 -4.27
C PRO A 448 31.47 -13.37 -3.99
N ASP A 449 30.14 -13.46 -3.87
CA ASP A 449 29.27 -12.38 -3.38
C ASP A 449 29.53 -12.18 -1.87
N THR A 450 30.61 -11.48 -1.53
CA THR A 450 31.01 -11.25 -0.13
C THR A 450 30.09 -10.24 0.56
N ALA A 451 30.10 -10.23 1.89
CA ALA A 451 29.34 -9.22 2.64
C ALA A 451 29.86 -7.81 2.33
N GLU A 452 31.18 -7.67 2.22
CA GLU A 452 31.86 -6.43 1.87
C GLU A 452 31.44 -5.89 0.50
N ASP A 453 31.29 -6.76 -0.50
CA ASP A 453 30.83 -6.36 -1.84
C ASP A 453 29.40 -5.82 -1.82
N ARG A 454 28.50 -6.47 -1.06
CA ARG A 454 27.12 -5.99 -0.90
C ARG A 454 27.07 -4.65 -0.18
N GLU A 455 27.86 -4.49 0.87
CA GLU A 455 27.98 -3.21 1.58
C GLU A 455 28.48 -2.11 0.63
N ALA A 456 29.50 -2.39 -0.19
CA ALA A 456 30.03 -1.44 -1.17
C ALA A 456 28.97 -1.01 -2.21
N VAL A 457 28.14 -1.94 -2.69
CA VAL A 457 27.01 -1.63 -3.59
C VAL A 457 26.01 -0.70 -2.92
N VAL A 458 25.63 -0.98 -1.67
CA VAL A 458 24.69 -0.14 -0.91
C VAL A 458 25.28 1.24 -0.62
N GLN A 459 26.55 1.32 -0.20
CA GLN A 459 27.24 2.58 0.04
C GLN A 459 27.29 3.44 -1.22
N THR A 460 27.66 2.84 -2.36
CA THR A 460 27.70 3.54 -3.66
C THR A 460 26.33 4.08 -4.05
N LEU A 461 25.26 3.33 -3.81
CA LEU A 461 23.89 3.82 -4.05
C LEU A 461 23.56 4.99 -3.14
N ILE A 462 23.85 4.89 -1.84
CA ILE A 462 23.55 5.96 -0.87
C ILE A 462 24.26 7.25 -1.28
N GLU A 463 25.56 7.19 -1.60
CA GLU A 463 26.33 8.37 -2.00
C GLU A 463 25.79 9.00 -3.28
N ARG A 464 25.40 8.17 -4.26
CA ARG A 464 24.78 8.64 -5.51
C ARG A 464 23.43 9.32 -5.27
N GLU A 465 22.56 8.71 -4.48
CA GLU A 465 21.21 9.24 -4.23
C GLU A 465 21.23 10.50 -3.36
N MET A 466 22.17 10.57 -2.40
CA MET A 466 22.27 11.69 -1.47
C MET A 466 23.17 12.83 -1.97
N GLY A 467 24.10 12.56 -2.89
CA GLY A 467 25.13 13.53 -3.30
C GLY A 467 26.08 13.92 -2.17
N LEU A 468 26.19 13.07 -1.14
CA LEU A 468 26.99 13.26 0.07
C LEU A 468 27.82 12.00 0.32
N SER A 469 28.97 12.15 0.98
CA SER A 469 29.76 10.99 1.37
C SER A 469 29.02 10.12 2.38
N ILE A 470 29.31 8.82 2.39
CA ILE A 470 28.69 7.87 3.31
C ILE A 470 28.85 8.29 4.76
N GLN A 471 29.98 8.90 5.11
CA GLN A 471 30.25 9.35 6.47
C GLN A 471 29.36 10.54 6.87
N SER A 472 29.04 11.41 5.91
CA SER A 472 28.17 12.57 6.14
C SER A 472 26.73 12.11 6.34
N VAL A 473 26.25 11.18 5.50
CA VAL A 473 24.93 10.57 5.61
C VAL A 473 24.79 9.82 6.95
N ALA A 474 25.80 9.03 7.34
CA ALA A 474 25.83 8.31 8.61
C ALA A 474 25.70 9.25 9.82
N ARG A 475 26.44 10.36 9.83
CA ARG A 475 26.36 11.37 10.91
C ARG A 475 24.98 12.01 10.98
N ASP A 476 24.39 12.33 9.82
CA ASP A 476 23.05 12.90 9.75
C ASP A 476 21.98 11.91 10.21
N TRP A 477 22.09 10.65 9.82
CA TRP A 477 21.22 9.56 10.26
C TRP A 477 21.31 9.39 11.77
N ALA A 478 22.51 9.21 12.33
CA ALA A 478 22.72 9.02 13.76
C ALA A 478 22.18 10.20 14.58
N THR A 479 22.37 11.43 14.12
CA THR A 479 21.82 12.63 14.78
C THR A 479 20.30 12.60 14.82
N ARG A 480 19.63 12.12 13.77
CA ARG A 480 18.16 12.04 13.70
C ARG A 480 17.63 10.84 14.47
N ALA A 481 18.22 9.68 14.29
CA ALA A 481 17.96 8.45 15.04
C ALA A 481 18.06 8.70 16.56
N GLY A 482 19.12 9.37 17.01
CA GLY A 482 19.28 9.76 18.42
C GLY A 482 18.18 10.72 18.92
N LYS A 483 17.74 11.67 18.09
CA LYS A 483 16.58 12.53 18.43
C LYS A 483 15.27 11.74 18.51
N ILE A 484 15.11 10.67 17.72
CA ILE A 484 13.93 9.80 17.79
C ILE A 484 13.96 9.00 19.10
N ALA A 485 15.13 8.50 19.50
CA ALA A 485 15.32 7.77 20.76
C ALA A 485 15.05 8.63 22.00
N GLN A 486 15.47 9.90 22.00
CA GLN A 486 15.40 10.78 23.17
C GLN A 486 14.05 11.48 23.38
N LYS A 487 13.21 11.60 22.35
CA LYS A 487 11.92 12.28 22.46
C LYS A 487 10.93 11.43 23.27
N PRO A 488 10.26 11.97 24.30
CA PRO A 488 9.18 11.26 24.98
C PRO A 488 8.09 10.91 23.97
N GLY A 489 7.49 9.72 24.12
CA GLY A 489 6.54 9.15 23.18
C GLY A 489 5.30 10.02 22.97
N SER A 490 5.37 10.98 22.05
CA SER A 490 4.17 11.59 21.48
C SER A 490 3.58 10.59 20.49
N GLY A 491 2.43 10.01 20.86
CA GLY A 491 1.67 9.13 19.98
C GLY A 491 1.37 9.84 18.65
N HIS A 492 1.53 9.10 17.55
CA HIS A 492 0.88 9.42 16.29
C HIS A 492 -0.48 8.76 16.25
#